data_AF-L9Y0S6-F1
#
_entry.id   AF-L9Y0S6-F1
#
_cell.length_a   1.000
_cell.length_b   1.000
_cell.length_c   1.000
_cell.angle_alpha   90.00
_cell.angle_beta   90.00
_cell.angle_gamma   90.00
#
_symmetry.space_group_name_H-M   'P 1'
#
loop_
_entity.id
_entity.type
_entity.pdbx_description
1 polymer ?
#
loop_
_entity_poly.entity_id
_entity_poly.type
_entity_poly.pdbx_seq_one_letter_code
_entity_poly.pdbx_strand_id
1 'polypeptide(L)' 'MAFDSKTRAAGTCTQCGSVFAVRRSDGGAVEPIGVRRCSCGGSSFDVLESEPADPCAASD' A
#
# COMPACT_ATOMS: atom_id res chain seq x y z
N MET A 1 8.42 -2.66 -22.54
CA MET A 1 8.77 -2.69 -21.11
C MET A 1 7.51 -3.07 -20.35
N ALA A 2 7.47 -4.24 -19.72
CA ALA A 2 6.32 -4.67 -18.91
C ALA A 2 6.47 -4.02 -17.53
N PHE A 3 5.66 -3.01 -17.24
CA PHE A 3 5.53 -2.51 -15.88
C PHE A 3 4.78 -3.60 -15.10
N ASP A 4 5.44 -4.25 -14.14
CA ASP A 4 4.75 -5.04 -13.12
C ASP A 4 3.80 -4.05 -12.43
N SER A 5 2.51 -4.11 -12.74
CA SER A 5 1.50 -3.13 -12.33
C SER A 5 1.13 -3.27 -10.83
N LYS A 6 2.09 -3.74 -10.02
CA LYS A 6 2.00 -3.75 -8.56
C LYS A 6 2.54 -2.44 -8.02
N THR A 7 1.64 -1.53 -7.70
CA THR A 7 1.99 -0.27 -7.03
C THR A 7 2.34 -0.57 -5.58
N ARG A 8 3.54 -0.14 -5.15
CA ARG A 8 3.94 -0.20 -3.73
C ARG A 8 3.40 1.03 -3.01
N ALA A 9 2.86 0.83 -1.82
CA ALA A 9 2.32 1.89 -0.99
C ALA A 9 2.57 1.62 0.50
N ALA A 10 2.29 2.59 1.35
CA ALA A 10 2.15 2.36 2.78
C ALA A 10 0.70 1.92 3.08
N GLY A 11 0.52 1.05 4.06
CA GLY A 11 -0.79 0.62 4.52
C GLY A 11 -0.83 0.41 6.02
N THR A 12 -2.02 0.52 6.60
CA THR A 12 -2.24 0.33 8.04
C THR A 12 -3.03 -0.94 8.30
N CYS A 13 -2.61 -1.70 9.32
CA CYS A 13 -3.38 -2.85 9.78
C CYS A 13 -4.67 -2.38 10.46
N THR A 14 -5.82 -2.84 9.96
CA THR A 14 -7.13 -2.38 10.46
C THR A 14 -7.45 -2.87 11.88
N GLN A 15 -6.68 -3.82 12.41
CA GLN A 15 -6.89 -4.37 13.76
C GLN A 15 -6.08 -3.65 14.85
N CYS A 16 -4.86 -3.23 14.55
CA CYS A 16 -3.94 -2.67 15.56
C CYS A 16 -3.32 -1.33 15.17
N GLY A 17 -3.59 -0.83 13.95
CA GLY A 17 -3.05 0.44 13.46
C GLY A 17 -1.57 0.43 13.10
N SER A 18 -0.90 -0.72 13.12
CA SER A 18 0.52 -0.80 12.71
C SER A 18 0.69 -0.55 11.21
N VAL A 19 1.71 0.23 10.85
CA VAL A 19 2.00 0.63 9.46
C VAL A 19 2.99 -0.34 8.80
N PHE A 20 2.71 -0.72 7.56
CA PHE A 20 3.53 -1.63 6.76
C PHE A 20 3.71 -1.12 5.34
N ALA A 21 4.80 -1.54 4.70
CA ALA A 21 4.87 -1.50 3.25
C ALA A 21 3.92 -2.56 2.68
N VAL A 22 3.02 -2.13 1.79
CA VAL A 22 2.04 -2.99 1.12
C VAL A 22 2.18 -2.89 -0.40
N ARG A 23 1.74 -3.93 -1.10
CA ARG A 23 1.56 -3.92 -2.55
C ARG A 23 0.08 -3.94 -2.86
N ARG A 24 -0.34 -3.10 -3.81
CA ARG A 24 -1.68 -3.14 -4.40
C ARG A 24 -1.59 -3.79 -5.77
N SER A 25 -2.36 -4.86 -5.96
CA SER A 25 -2.52 -5.50 -7.27
C SER A 25 -3.63 -4.80 -8.08
N ASP A 26 -3.63 -4.90 -9.41
CA ASP A 26 -4.67 -4.31 -10.27
C ASP A 26 -6.10 -4.74 -9.89
N GLY A 27 -6.27 -5.93 -9.30
CA GLY A 27 -7.57 -6.40 -8.77
C GLY A 27 -7.98 -5.79 -7.43
N GLY A 28 -7.25 -4.78 -6.92
CA GLY A 28 -7.53 -4.12 -5.65
C GLY A 28 -7.03 -4.87 -4.41
N ALA A 29 -6.43 -6.05 -4.57
CA ALA A 29 -5.87 -6.82 -3.46
C ALA A 29 -4.68 -6.08 -2.83
N VAL A 30 -4.71 -5.93 -1.51
CA VAL A 30 -3.66 -5.29 -0.71
C VAL A 30 -2.96 -6.36 0.11
N GLU A 31 -1.65 -6.50 -0.09
CA GLU A 31 -0.85 -7.49 0.64
C GLU A 31 0.40 -6.83 1.26
N PRO A 32 0.79 -7.20 2.49
CA PRO A 32 2.02 -6.71 3.08
C PRO A 32 3.26 -7.26 2.35
N ILE A 33 4.32 -6.46 2.31
CA ILE A 33 5.59 -6.81 1.70
C ILE A 33 6.53 -7.33 2.79
N GLY A 34 7.18 -8.48 2.53
CA GLY A 34 8.18 -9.06 3.43
C GLY A 34 7.62 -9.84 4.62
N VAL A 35 6.32 -9.76 4.87
CA VAL A 35 5.62 -10.54 5.92
C VAL A 35 4.31 -11.10 5.37
N ARG A 36 3.77 -12.14 6.02
CA ARG A 36 2.47 -12.73 5.64
C ARG A 36 1.28 -12.11 6.39
N ARG A 37 1.53 -11.56 7.57
CA ARG A 37 0.51 -11.05 8.52
C ARG A 37 1.16 -10.06 9.48
N CYS A 38 0.34 -9.19 10.05
CA CYS A 38 0.77 -8.28 11.10
C CYS A 38 1.19 -9.06 12.35
N SER A 39 2.09 -8.50 13.15
CA SER A 39 2.52 -9.08 14.43
C SER A 39 1.36 -9.28 15.41
N CYS A 40 0.26 -8.52 15.28
CA CYS A 40 -0.95 -8.73 16.08
C CYS A 40 -1.79 -9.94 15.64
N GLY A 41 -1.43 -10.61 14.54
CA GLY A 41 -2.18 -11.70 13.93
C GLY A 41 -3.13 -11.28 12.79
N GLY A 42 -3.37 -9.98 12.62
CA GLY A 42 -4.24 -9.44 11.57
C GLY A 42 -3.69 -9.60 10.15
N SER A 43 -4.59 -9.80 9.19
CA SER A 43 -4.29 -9.95 7.76
C SER A 43 -4.99 -8.93 6.86
N SER A 44 -5.69 -7.97 7.46
CA SER A 44 -6.42 -6.92 6.75
C SER A 44 -5.67 -5.59 6.84
N PHE A 45 -5.49 -4.94 5.70
CA PHE A 45 -4.73 -3.71 5.57
C PHE A 45 -5.46 -2.72 4.67
N ASP A 46 -5.53 -1.47 5.12
CA ASP A 46 -5.97 -0.35 4.29
C ASP A 46 -4.78 0.40 3.75
N VAL A 47 -4.80 0.73 2.45
CA VAL A 47 -3.75 1.54 1.83
C VAL A 47 -3.91 2.97 2.33
N LEU A 48 -2.83 3.54 2.86
CA LEU A 48 -2.76 4.96 3.11
C LEU A 48 -2.61 5.62 1.74
N GLU A 49 -3.57 6.46 1.35
CA GLU A 49 -3.48 7.22 0.11
C GLU A 49 -2.18 8.02 0.14
N SER A 50 -1.21 7.56 -0.64
CA SER A 50 -0.09 8.39 -1.03
C SER A 50 -0.63 9.10 -2.26
N GLU A 51 -1.15 10.32 -2.08
CA GLU A 51 -1.41 11.18 -3.23
C GLU A 51 -0.15 11.09 -4.10
N PRO A 52 -0.24 10.65 -5.36
CA PRO A 52 0.88 10.80 -6.25
C PRO A 52 1.13 12.31 -6.23
N ALA A 53 2.26 12.72 -5.68
CA ALA A 53 2.66 14.11 -5.78
C ALA A 53 2.82 14.36 -7.27
N ASP A 54 1.75 14.82 -7.92
CA ASP A 54 1.74 15.21 -9.32
C ASP A 54 2.79 16.31 -9.43
N PRO A 55 3.98 16.04 -10.01
CA PRO A 55 5.04 17.03 -10.07
C PRO A 55 4.69 18.17 -11.05
N CYS A 56 3.49 18.14 -11.64
CA CYS A 56 2.99 19.08 -12.62
C CYS A 56 1.92 20.04 -12.09
N ALA A 57 1.44 19.90 -10.84
CA ALA A 57 0.39 20.77 -10.28
C ALA A 57 0.92 22.07 -9.62
N ALA A 58 2.24 22.27 -9.56
CA ALA A 58 2.88 23.44 -8.94
C ALA A 58 3.51 24.41 -9.96
N SER A 59 2.98 24.46 -11.18
CA SER A 59 3.36 25.44 -12.20
C SER A 59 2.11 26.04 -12.84
N ASP A 60 1.36 26.86 -12.10
CA ASP A 60 0.64 28.02 -12.66
C ASP A 60 0.45 29.09 -11.57
#